data_AF-A0A383ECY8-F1
#
_entry.id   AF-A0A383ECY8-F1
#
_cell.length_a   1.000
_cell.length_b   1.000
_cell.length_c   1.000
_cell.angle_alpha   90.00
_cell.angle_beta   90.00
_cell.angle_gamma   90.00
#
_symmetry.space_group_name_H-M   'P 1'
#
loop_
_entity.id
_entity.type
_entity.pdbx_description
1 polymer ?
#
loop_
_entity_poly.entity_id
_entity_poly.type
_entity_poly.pdbx_seq_one_letter_code
_entity_poly.pdbx_strand_id
1 'polypeptide(L)'
;MPVLCEAISVVVRRDSIDKYFQGGWGEFVRKIPNPTMCTDGELVRVGFMASDHVQEFIDFLESEGLQFNQLNKEIIARNDFVVVDQIRGPMTECDWIEFGQLSFGEDKVSACWLFEGERKGYGMHFPRKELKFAAPKNWTPNDLTFVEPEEIETRYKFLRTEDGLDVFWDSEAKKEVFIPTT
;
A
#
# COMPACT_ATOMS: atom_id res chain seq x y z
N MET A 1 5.14 -9.98 10.33
CA MET A 1 3.83 -9.52 10.86
C MET A 1 3.05 -9.02 9.66
N PRO A 2 1.75 -9.27 9.49
CA PRO A 2 1.05 -8.73 8.32
C PRO A 2 1.14 -7.19 8.28
N VAL A 3 1.45 -6.65 7.10
CA VAL A 3 1.34 -5.21 6.81
C VAL A 3 -0.05 -4.93 6.23
N LEU A 4 -0.70 -3.87 6.70
CA LEU A 4 -2.01 -3.42 6.22
C LEU A 4 -1.97 -3.13 4.71
N CYS A 5 -2.97 -3.63 3.98
CA CYS A 5 -3.22 -3.30 2.59
C CYS A 5 -4.59 -2.65 2.45
N GLU A 6 -4.58 -1.31 2.38
CA GLU A 6 -5.78 -0.47 2.33
C GLU A 6 -5.76 0.36 1.03
N ALA A 7 -6.93 0.57 0.40
CA ALA A 7 -7.06 1.16 -0.94
C ALA A 7 -6.07 0.53 -1.94
N ILE A 8 -5.09 1.29 -2.43
CA ILE A 8 -3.98 0.78 -3.25
C ILE A 8 -2.69 0.84 -2.43
N SER A 9 -1.95 -0.25 -2.40
CA SER A 9 -0.75 -0.40 -1.58
C SER A 9 0.45 -0.81 -2.43
N VAL A 10 1.55 -0.07 -2.35
CA VAL A 10 2.85 -0.50 -2.89
C VAL A 10 3.62 -1.16 -1.77
N VAL A 11 3.85 -2.47 -1.89
CA VAL A 11 4.53 -3.30 -0.91
C VAL A 11 5.93 -3.61 -1.42
N VAL A 12 6.96 -3.24 -0.66
CA VAL A 12 8.38 -3.37 -1.01
C VAL A 12 9.05 -4.33 -0.03
N ARG A 13 9.92 -5.21 -0.53
CA ARG A 13 10.78 -6.03 0.33
C ARG A 13 11.84 -5.17 1.01
N ARG A 14 11.97 -5.31 2.33
CA ARG A 14 12.92 -4.52 3.12
C ARG A 14 14.37 -4.80 2.75
N ASP A 15 14.70 -6.07 2.48
CA ASP A 15 16.03 -6.52 2.06
C ASP A 15 16.46 -5.91 0.72
N SER A 16 15.50 -5.66 -0.16
CA SER A 16 15.71 -5.09 -1.49
C SER A 16 16.01 -3.59 -1.39
N ILE A 17 15.35 -2.89 -0.46
CA ILE A 17 15.71 -1.51 -0.12
C ILE A 17 17.15 -1.43 0.38
N ASP A 18 17.57 -2.30 1.31
CA ASP A 18 18.94 -2.26 1.83
C ASP A 18 20.01 -2.52 0.77
N LYS A 19 19.69 -3.36 -0.21
CA LYS A 19 20.66 -3.84 -1.20
C LYS A 19 20.74 -2.96 -2.44
N TYR A 20 19.63 -2.34 -2.84
CA TYR A 20 19.50 -1.76 -4.18
C TYR A 20 19.01 -0.32 -4.20
N PHE A 21 18.24 0.11 -3.21
CA PHE A 21 17.75 1.48 -3.18
C PHE A 21 18.90 2.46 -2.90
N GLN A 22 19.02 3.52 -3.71
CA GLN A 22 20.09 4.52 -3.55
C GLN A 22 20.01 5.20 -2.17
N GLY A 23 21.09 5.09 -1.38
CA GLY A 23 21.13 5.60 -0.01
C GLY A 23 20.48 4.68 1.05
N GLY A 24 19.94 3.54 0.63
CA GLY A 24 19.38 2.50 1.50
C GLY A 24 18.18 2.96 2.33
N TRP A 25 17.93 2.28 3.45
CA TRP A 25 16.76 2.49 4.30
C TRP A 25 16.52 3.92 4.77
N GLY A 26 17.58 4.57 5.25
CA GLY A 26 17.45 5.92 5.81
C GLY A 26 17.00 6.92 4.76
N GLU A 27 17.47 6.78 3.52
CA GLU A 27 17.05 7.61 2.40
C GLU A 27 15.64 7.26 1.92
N PHE A 28 15.33 5.96 1.83
CA PHE A 28 13.99 5.48 1.49
C PHE A 28 12.93 6.11 2.39
N VAL A 29 13.11 6.05 3.72
CA VAL A 29 12.16 6.62 4.69
C VAL A 29 12.02 8.14 4.54
N ARG A 30 13.12 8.85 4.24
CA ARG A 30 13.10 10.31 4.03
C ARG A 30 12.33 10.72 2.77
N LYS A 31 12.34 9.87 1.74
CA LYS A 31 11.72 10.14 0.43
C LYS A 31 10.30 9.58 0.30
N ILE A 32 9.73 9.00 1.36
CA ILE A 32 8.33 8.56 1.33
C ILE A 32 7.40 9.75 1.07
N PRO A 33 6.47 9.65 0.11
CA PRO A 33 5.69 10.80 -0.36
C PRO A 33 4.55 11.20 0.59
N ASN A 34 4.13 10.33 1.50
CA ASN A 34 2.98 10.57 2.38
C ASN A 34 3.07 9.77 3.70
N PRO A 35 2.33 10.15 4.77
CA PRO A 35 2.47 9.53 6.08
C PRO A 35 1.76 8.15 6.23
N THR A 36 1.52 7.43 5.13
CA THR A 36 0.82 6.13 5.16
C THR A 36 1.75 4.92 5.27
N MET A 37 3.06 5.15 5.39
CA MET A 37 4.03 4.07 5.48
C MET A 37 3.83 3.23 6.75
N CYS A 38 3.84 1.91 6.60
CA CYS A 38 3.97 0.96 7.71
C CYS A 38 4.97 -0.16 7.36
N THR A 39 5.51 -0.83 8.38
CA THR A 39 6.48 -1.92 8.17
C THR A 39 6.45 -2.91 9.33
N ASP A 40 6.68 -4.18 9.03
CA ASP A 40 6.93 -5.22 10.03
C ASP A 40 8.42 -5.57 10.21
N GLY A 41 9.30 -4.86 9.50
CA GLY A 41 10.73 -5.13 9.44
C GLY A 41 11.17 -6.02 8.27
N GLU A 42 10.24 -6.71 7.60
CA GLU A 42 10.52 -7.56 6.43
C GLU A 42 9.91 -6.98 5.15
N LEU A 43 8.71 -6.41 5.28
CA LEU A 43 7.98 -5.69 4.26
C LEU A 43 7.78 -4.23 4.68
N VAL A 44 7.75 -3.35 3.68
CA VAL A 44 7.38 -1.95 3.84
C VAL A 44 6.23 -1.67 2.91
N ARG A 45 5.15 -1.09 3.42
CA ARG A 45 3.96 -0.73 2.62
C ARG A 45 3.78 0.78 2.64
N VAL A 46 3.50 1.35 1.47
CA VAL A 46 3.03 2.73 1.30
C VAL A 46 1.66 2.69 0.63
N GLY A 47 0.71 3.45 1.16
CA GLY A 47 -0.68 3.51 0.71
C GLY A 47 -0.99 4.72 -0.16
N PHE A 48 -1.92 4.53 -1.09
CA PHE A 48 -2.38 5.51 -2.05
C PHE A 48 -3.88 5.37 -2.31
N MET A 49 -4.54 6.50 -2.58
CA MET A 49 -5.96 6.54 -2.94
C MET A 49 -6.20 6.54 -4.46
N ALA A 50 -5.19 6.96 -5.24
CA ALA A 50 -5.32 7.22 -6.66
C ALA A 50 -4.18 6.54 -7.43
N SER A 51 -4.49 6.05 -8.63
CA SER A 51 -3.57 5.22 -9.43
C SER A 51 -2.44 6.00 -10.09
N ASP A 52 -2.62 7.28 -10.34
CA ASP A 52 -1.59 8.21 -10.79
C ASP A 52 -0.43 8.34 -9.78
N HIS A 53 -0.74 8.60 -8.51
CA HIS A 53 0.29 8.65 -7.45
C HIS A 53 0.98 7.30 -7.24
N VAL A 54 0.30 6.19 -7.51
CA VAL A 54 0.91 4.86 -7.51
C VAL A 54 1.95 4.77 -8.63
N GLN A 55 1.61 5.21 -9.84
CA GLN A 55 2.54 5.20 -10.97
C GLN A 55 3.77 6.09 -10.71
N GLU A 56 3.56 7.30 -10.19
CA GLU A 56 4.66 8.20 -9.82
C GLU A 56 5.60 7.56 -8.78
N PHE A 57 5.03 6.85 -7.79
CA PHE A 57 5.83 6.15 -6.81
C PHE A 57 6.57 4.95 -7.40
N ILE A 58 5.98 4.22 -8.35
CA ILE A 58 6.65 3.14 -9.09
C ILE A 58 7.85 3.70 -9.86
N ASP A 59 7.64 4.75 -10.67
CA ASP A 59 8.69 5.40 -11.46
C ASP A 59 9.84 5.88 -10.55
N PHE A 60 9.48 6.43 -9.38
CA PHE A 60 10.44 6.81 -8.35
C PHE A 60 11.25 5.62 -7.83
N LEU A 61 10.60 4.52 -7.41
CA LEU A 61 11.29 3.33 -6.89
C LEU A 61 12.25 2.73 -7.95
N GLU A 62 11.83 2.72 -9.22
CA GLU A 62 12.67 2.28 -10.34
C GLU A 62 13.87 3.20 -10.55
N SER A 63 13.68 4.51 -10.51
CA SER A 63 14.77 5.49 -10.62
C SER A 63 15.80 5.38 -9.50
N GLU A 64 15.39 4.90 -8.33
CA GLU A 64 16.25 4.67 -7.16
C GLU A 64 16.87 3.26 -7.13
N GLY A 65 16.64 2.43 -8.16
CA GLY A 65 17.34 1.15 -8.36
C GLY A 65 16.56 -0.11 -7.95
N LEU A 66 15.31 0.03 -7.50
CA LEU A 66 14.41 -1.11 -7.33
C LEU A 66 13.84 -1.54 -8.68
N GLN A 67 13.36 -2.77 -8.76
CA GLN A 67 12.87 -3.35 -10.01
C GLN A 67 11.45 -3.90 -9.82
N PHE A 68 10.63 -3.67 -10.83
CA PHE A 68 9.29 -4.23 -10.98
C PHE A 68 9.16 -4.80 -12.38
N ASN A 69 8.88 -6.10 -12.44
CA ASN A 69 8.55 -6.90 -13.61
C ASN A 69 8.75 -6.22 -14.98
N GLN A 70 10.00 -6.13 -15.44
CA GLN A 70 10.28 -5.71 -16.81
C GLN A 70 9.83 -6.83 -17.76
N LEU A 71 8.91 -6.52 -18.68
CA LEU A 71 8.50 -7.40 -19.78
C LEU A 71 9.67 -7.89 -20.67
N ASN A 72 10.89 -7.40 -20.45
CA ASN A 72 12.11 -7.86 -21.12
C ASN A 72 12.79 -8.99 -20.36
N LYS A 73 12.63 -10.20 -20.91
CA LYS A 73 13.14 -11.50 -20.44
C LYS A 73 14.67 -11.67 -20.44
N GLU A 74 15.44 -10.61 -20.66
CA GLU A 74 16.91 -10.69 -20.79
C GLU A 74 17.65 -10.46 -19.46
N ILE A 75 16.99 -9.87 -18.47
CA ILE A 75 17.51 -9.73 -17.10
C ILE A 75 16.63 -10.64 -16.23
N ILE A 76 17.24 -11.35 -15.28
CA ILE A 76 16.49 -12.07 -14.23
C ILE A 76 15.57 -11.04 -13.58
N ALA A 77 14.28 -11.09 -13.90
CA ALA A 77 13.30 -10.17 -13.37
C ALA A 77 13.26 -10.35 -11.85
N ARG A 78 13.69 -9.31 -11.13
CA ARG A 78 13.57 -9.22 -9.69
C ARG A 78 12.35 -8.35 -9.41
N ASN A 79 11.37 -8.89 -8.71
CA ASN A 79 10.21 -8.11 -8.25
C ASN A 79 10.51 -7.65 -6.82
N ASP A 80 11.09 -6.47 -6.66
CA ASP A 80 11.40 -5.90 -5.34
C ASP A 80 10.17 -5.38 -4.62
N PHE A 81 9.14 -5.05 -5.39
CA PHE A 81 7.88 -4.57 -4.90
C PHE A 81 6.72 -5.10 -5.74
N VAL A 82 5.52 -4.94 -5.20
CA VAL A 82 4.27 -5.34 -5.82
C VAL A 82 3.16 -4.36 -5.44
N VAL A 83 2.28 -4.05 -6.39
CA VAL A 83 1.05 -3.29 -6.13
C VAL A 83 -0.03 -4.26 -5.65
N VAL A 84 -0.66 -3.92 -4.53
CA VAL A 84 -1.74 -4.69 -3.90
C VAL A 84 -2.98 -3.83 -3.85
N ASP A 85 -4.05 -4.30 -4.47
CA ASP A 85 -5.40 -3.76 -4.31
C ASP A 85 -6.05 -4.37 -3.07
N GLN A 86 -6.74 -3.56 -2.27
CA GLN A 86 -7.34 -4.04 -1.01
C GLN A 86 -8.38 -5.16 -1.21
N ILE A 87 -9.04 -5.22 -2.37
CA ILE A 87 -10.11 -6.20 -2.65
C ILE A 87 -9.53 -7.40 -3.38
N ARG A 88 -8.72 -7.15 -4.42
CA ARG A 88 -8.23 -8.17 -5.36
C ARG A 88 -6.91 -8.81 -4.91
N GLY A 89 -6.16 -8.16 -4.02
CA GLY A 89 -4.84 -8.59 -3.63
C GLY A 89 -3.75 -8.14 -4.61
N PRO A 90 -2.66 -8.91 -4.78
CA PRO A 90 -1.55 -8.55 -5.66
C PRO A 90 -2.00 -8.39 -7.12
N MET A 91 -1.66 -7.25 -7.73
CA MET A 91 -2.07 -6.91 -9.10
C MET A 91 -1.20 -7.56 -10.19
N THR A 92 -0.08 -8.16 -9.79
CA THR A 92 0.82 -8.96 -10.62
C THR A 92 1.22 -10.22 -9.87
N GLU A 93 1.72 -11.22 -10.60
CA GLU A 93 2.30 -12.41 -9.97
C GLU A 93 3.45 -12.02 -9.01
N CYS A 94 3.35 -12.51 -7.79
CA CYS A 94 4.32 -12.26 -6.73
C CYS A 94 4.45 -13.52 -5.88
N ASP A 95 5.65 -14.07 -5.85
CA ASP A 95 5.94 -15.35 -5.20
C ASP A 95 6.38 -15.23 -3.75
N TRP A 96 6.74 -14.02 -3.30
CA TRP A 96 7.26 -13.74 -1.96
C TRP A 96 6.25 -13.11 -0.98
N ILE A 97 5.00 -12.86 -1.40
CA ILE A 97 3.93 -12.51 -0.45
C ILE A 97 2.81 -13.53 -0.47
N GLU A 98 2.08 -13.53 0.64
CA GLU A 98 0.70 -14.01 0.68
C GLU A 98 -0.20 -12.87 1.16
N PHE A 99 -1.45 -12.90 0.71
CA PHE A 99 -2.44 -11.87 0.94
C PHE A 99 -3.72 -12.51 1.49
N GLY A 100 -4.39 -11.81 2.40
CA GLY A 100 -5.67 -12.27 2.92
C GLY A 100 -6.37 -11.24 3.78
N GLN A 101 -7.64 -11.51 4.05
CA GLN A 101 -8.43 -10.74 5.01
C GLN A 101 -8.28 -11.33 6.41
N LEU A 102 -7.85 -10.47 7.32
CA LEU A 102 -7.57 -10.81 8.70
C LEU A 102 -8.53 -10.06 9.63
N SER A 103 -8.83 -10.64 10.79
CA SER A 103 -9.67 -9.97 11.80
C SER A 103 -8.87 -8.91 12.54
N PHE A 104 -9.45 -7.72 12.69
CA PHE A 104 -8.95 -6.64 13.54
C PHE A 104 -10.11 -6.16 14.43
N GLY A 105 -10.19 -6.70 15.66
CA GLY A 105 -11.39 -6.51 16.48
C GLY A 105 -12.61 -7.15 15.82
N GLU A 106 -13.66 -6.35 15.61
CA GLU A 106 -14.88 -6.75 14.90
C GLU A 106 -14.77 -6.56 13.37
N ASP A 107 -13.75 -5.83 12.92
CA ASP A 107 -13.54 -5.50 11.51
C ASP A 107 -12.71 -6.57 10.78
N LYS A 108 -12.81 -6.53 9.44
CA LYS A 108 -11.97 -7.31 8.52
C LYS A 108 -11.09 -6.36 7.73
N VAL A 109 -9.80 -6.64 7.74
CA VAL A 109 -8.79 -5.79 7.09
C VAL A 109 -7.98 -6.64 6.14
N SER A 110 -7.71 -6.08 4.96
CA SER A 110 -6.83 -6.71 3.98
C SER A 110 -5.38 -6.47 4.38
N ALA A 111 -4.55 -7.50 4.28
CA ALA A 111 -3.15 -7.43 4.64
C ALA A 111 -2.32 -8.44 3.86
N CYS A 112 -1.01 -8.22 3.79
CA CYS A 112 -0.06 -9.19 3.25
C CYS A 112 1.11 -9.43 4.21
N TRP A 113 1.79 -10.56 4.05
CA TRP A 113 2.99 -10.91 4.80
C TRP A 113 3.99 -11.62 3.89
N LEU A 114 5.26 -11.58 4.28
CA LEU A 114 6.30 -12.31 3.58
C LEU A 114 6.01 -13.81 3.67
N PHE A 115 5.94 -14.47 2.52
CA PHE A 115 5.78 -15.91 2.39
C PHE A 115 6.46 -16.40 1.12
N GLU A 116 7.59 -17.10 1.30
CA GLU A 116 8.42 -17.67 0.22
C GLU A 116 8.36 -19.21 0.19
N GLY A 117 7.46 -19.80 1.00
CA GLY A 117 7.31 -21.24 1.13
C GLY A 117 6.48 -21.87 0.00
N GLU A 118 6.48 -23.19 -0.03
CA GLU A 118 5.56 -23.95 -0.88
C GLU A 118 4.12 -23.74 -0.40
N ARG A 119 3.24 -23.28 -1.29
CA ARG A 119 1.81 -23.09 -1.03
C ARG A 119 1.11 -24.46 -1.09
N LYS A 120 0.75 -25.03 0.07
CA LYS A 120 0.13 -26.35 0.23
C LYS A 120 -1.35 -26.25 0.62
N GLY A 121 -2.22 -26.77 -0.24
CA GLY A 121 -3.66 -26.77 0.00
C GLY A 121 -4.31 -25.40 -0.29
N TYR A 122 -5.57 -25.26 0.12
CA TYR A 122 -6.41 -24.10 -0.22
C TYR A 122 -6.48 -23.03 0.91
N GLY A 123 -5.67 -23.18 1.96
CA GLY A 123 -5.68 -22.31 3.12
C GLY A 123 -4.62 -21.21 3.07
N MET A 124 -4.81 -20.20 3.91
CA MET A 124 -3.84 -19.12 4.13
C MET A 124 -2.64 -19.64 4.93
N HIS A 125 -1.41 -19.45 4.42
CA HIS A 125 -0.17 -19.88 5.07
C HIS A 125 0.35 -18.81 6.02
N PHE A 126 -0.43 -18.60 7.08
CA PHE A 126 -0.12 -17.57 8.05
C PHE A 126 0.87 -18.08 9.13
N PRO A 127 2.04 -17.44 9.30
CA PRO A 127 3.12 -18.01 10.10
C PRO A 127 2.93 -17.89 11.63
N ARG A 128 1.90 -17.20 12.14
CA ARG A 128 1.77 -16.90 13.59
C ARG A 128 0.35 -17.04 14.15
N LYS A 129 0.26 -17.40 15.44
CA LYS A 129 -1.01 -17.50 16.18
C LYS A 129 -1.55 -16.15 16.66
N GLU A 130 -0.70 -15.14 16.82
CA GLU A 130 -1.08 -13.80 17.29
C GLU A 130 -1.09 -12.80 16.14
N LEU A 131 -2.24 -12.16 15.93
CA LEU A 131 -2.42 -11.09 14.96
C LEU A 131 -2.06 -9.74 15.58
N LYS A 132 -0.80 -9.35 15.38
CA LYS A 132 -0.43 -7.93 15.36
C LYS A 132 -0.35 -7.50 13.90
N PHE A 133 -0.65 -6.24 13.63
CA PHE A 133 -0.57 -5.66 12.29
C PHE A 133 0.39 -4.49 12.29
N ALA A 134 1.15 -4.37 11.22
CA ALA A 134 1.84 -3.13 10.90
C ALA A 134 0.86 -2.23 10.13
N ALA A 135 0.43 -1.16 10.79
CA ALA A 135 -0.44 -0.13 10.22
C ALA A 135 0.19 1.26 10.45
N PRO A 136 -0.24 2.30 9.70
CA PRO A 136 0.21 3.67 9.96
C PRO A 136 -0.10 4.08 11.40
N LYS A 137 0.65 5.08 11.90
CA LYS A 137 0.44 5.59 13.25
C LYS A 137 -0.98 6.17 13.37
N ASN A 138 -1.69 5.78 14.42
CA ASN A 138 -3.09 6.18 14.71
C ASN A 138 -4.13 5.70 13.70
N TRP A 139 -3.80 4.75 12.83
CA TRP A 139 -4.77 4.19 11.87
C TRP A 139 -5.91 3.42 12.56
N THR A 140 -7.12 3.56 12.03
CA THR A 140 -8.28 2.75 12.39
C THR A 140 -9.02 2.20 11.14
N PRO A 141 -9.68 1.03 11.22
CA PRO A 141 -10.34 0.38 10.07
C PRO A 141 -11.42 1.19 9.34
N ASN A 142 -11.91 2.28 9.93
CA ASN A 142 -12.99 3.11 9.38
C ASN A 142 -12.51 4.49 8.93
N ASP A 143 -11.20 4.68 8.75
CA ASP A 143 -10.64 5.96 8.35
C ASP A 143 -10.92 6.28 6.87
N LEU A 144 -11.15 5.26 6.03
CA LEU A 144 -11.44 5.43 4.61
C LEU A 144 -12.89 5.17 4.22
N THR A 145 -13.38 6.00 3.32
CA THR A 145 -14.65 5.76 2.62
C THR A 145 -14.36 5.75 1.13
N PHE A 146 -14.62 4.62 0.50
CA PHE A 146 -14.66 4.55 -0.95
C PHE A 146 -15.94 5.23 -1.42
N VAL A 147 -15.82 6.10 -2.42
CA VAL A 147 -16.95 6.79 -3.06
C VAL A 147 -16.85 6.51 -4.54
N GLU A 148 -17.95 6.04 -5.13
CA GLU A 148 -18.00 5.74 -6.56
C GLU A 148 -17.82 7.03 -7.36
N PRO A 149 -17.15 7.01 -8.53
CA PRO A 149 -16.91 8.20 -9.34
C PRO A 149 -18.18 9.03 -9.62
N GLU A 150 -19.32 8.38 -9.84
CA GLU A 150 -20.60 9.02 -10.10
C GLU A 150 -21.17 9.78 -8.89
N GLU A 151 -20.78 9.39 -7.68
CA GLU A 151 -21.25 10.00 -6.43
C GLU A 151 -20.39 11.21 -6.03
N ILE A 152 -19.15 11.30 -6.54
CA ILE A 152 -18.18 12.34 -6.16
C ILE A 152 -18.77 13.75 -6.31
N GLU A 153 -19.38 14.05 -7.47
CA GLU A 153 -19.89 15.40 -7.77
C GLU A 153 -21.06 15.83 -6.86
N THR A 154 -21.83 14.87 -6.35
CA THR A 154 -23.00 15.15 -5.51
C THR A 154 -22.68 15.10 -4.03
N ARG A 155 -21.78 14.19 -3.62
CA ARG A 155 -21.39 13.98 -2.23
C ARG A 155 -20.36 14.99 -1.76
N TYR A 156 -19.38 15.32 -2.60
CA TYR A 156 -18.25 16.16 -2.23
C TYR A 156 -18.39 17.58 -2.77
N LYS A 157 -18.26 18.56 -1.87
CA LYS A 157 -18.21 19.97 -2.22
C LYS A 157 -16.82 20.52 -1.94
N PHE A 158 -16.12 20.94 -2.98
CA PHE A 158 -14.83 21.61 -2.82
C PHE A 158 -14.95 22.82 -1.89
N LEU A 159 -14.02 22.93 -0.94
CA LEU A 159 -13.95 24.03 0.03
C LEU A 159 -12.75 24.94 -0.25
N ARG A 160 -11.54 24.37 -0.32
CA ARG A 160 -10.27 25.10 -0.41
C ARG A 160 -9.13 24.16 -0.82
N THR A 161 -8.01 24.75 -1.22
CA THR A 161 -6.71 24.07 -1.32
C THR A 161 -5.81 24.61 -0.22
N GLU A 162 -5.20 23.73 0.58
CA GLU A 162 -4.22 24.09 1.62
C GLU A 162 -3.10 23.07 1.68
N ASP A 163 -1.84 23.54 1.77
CA ASP A 163 -0.65 22.70 1.91
C ASP A 163 -0.52 21.54 0.88
N GLY A 164 -0.93 21.77 -0.37
CA GLY A 164 -0.89 20.75 -1.44
C GLY A 164 -2.02 19.71 -1.35
N LEU A 165 -3.08 20.01 -0.59
CA LEU A 165 -4.26 19.18 -0.43
C LEU A 165 -5.51 19.97 -0.84
N ASP A 166 -6.36 19.36 -1.65
CA ASP A 166 -7.72 19.83 -1.87
C ASP A 166 -8.63 19.31 -0.74
N VAL A 167 -9.34 20.24 -0.11
CA VAL A 167 -10.25 19.98 0.99
C VAL A 167 -11.68 20.01 0.47
N PHE A 168 -12.42 18.93 0.71
CA PHE A 168 -13.82 18.79 0.35
C PHE A 168 -14.69 18.61 1.59
N TRP A 169 -15.92 19.12 1.55
CA TRP A 169 -16.96 18.75 2.49
C TRP A 169 -17.65 17.48 2.03
N ASP A 170 -17.60 16.42 2.85
CA ASP A 170 -18.40 15.21 2.67
C ASP A 170 -19.80 15.44 3.21
N SER A 171 -20.78 15.57 2.31
CA SER A 171 -22.16 15.82 2.71
C SER A 171 -22.85 14.65 3.40
N GLU A 172 -22.35 13.42 3.26
CA GLU A 172 -22.87 12.23 3.95
C GLU A 172 -22.19 12.03 5.30
N ALA A 173 -20.85 12.01 5.31
CA ALA A 173 -20.07 11.80 6.53
C ALA A 173 -20.03 13.03 7.45
N LYS A 174 -20.49 14.19 6.96
CA LYS A 174 -20.53 15.48 7.68
C LYS A 174 -19.16 15.89 8.24
N LYS A 175 -18.11 15.71 7.44
CA LYS A 175 -16.73 16.05 7.80
C LYS A 175 -15.95 16.60 6.60
N GLU A 176 -14.84 17.27 6.88
CA GLU A 176 -13.85 17.59 5.85
C GLU A 176 -13.05 16.33 5.47
N VAL A 177 -12.79 16.16 4.17
CA VAL A 177 -11.89 15.14 3.63
C VAL A 177 -10.83 15.81 2.77
N PHE A 178 -9.66 15.18 2.69
CA PHE A 178 -8.46 15.76 2.10
C PHE A 178 -7.97 14.85 0.98
N ILE A 179 -7.75 15.41 -0.20
CA ILE A 179 -7.27 14.70 -1.38
C ILE A 179 -5.98 15.41 -1.85
N PRO A 180 -4.88 14.70 -2.12
CA PRO A 180 -3.69 15.34 -2.68
C PRO A 180 -4.02 16.00 -4.03
N THR A 181 -3.55 17.23 -4.25
CA THR A 181 -3.67 17.91 -5.54
C THR A 181 -2.84 17.19 -6.59
N THR A 182 -3.44 16.88 -7.74
CA THR A 182 -2.77 16.38 -8.96
C THR A 182 -1.97 17.46 -9.68
#